data_AF-A0A161XAA7-F1
#
_entry.id   AF-A0A161XAA7-F1
#
_cell.length_a   1.000
_cell.length_b   1.000
_cell.length_c   1.000
_cell.angle_alpha   90.00
_cell.angle_beta   90.00
_cell.angle_gamma   90.00
#
_symmetry.space_group_name_H-M   'P 1'
#
loop_
_entity.id
_entity.type
_entity.pdbx_description
1 polymer ?
#
loop_
_entity_poly.entity_id
_entity_poly.type
_entity_poly.pdbx_seq_one_letter_code
_entity_poly.pdbx_strand_id
1 'polypeptide(L)'
;MTIGKIDLTCGRIKEVLNSVEMLKNQGETAVLSVEGPFTIISSLIDPMVFYKGIRNNKEAIERILKAIEDNIVDYILEGIKRGAKIISYGDPVGALDIVGPKVYKDYSGKTTYNILKRVGPYLQDVIIHLCGKTSTAFESIGFS
;
A
#
# COMPACT_ATOMS: atom_id res chain seq x y z
N MET A 1 -19.49 -6.27 2.09
CA MET A 1 -18.39 -6.69 1.21
C MET A 1 -17.16 -6.86 2.08
N THR A 2 -16.54 -8.03 2.06
CA THR A 2 -15.35 -8.35 2.85
C THR A 2 -14.23 -8.68 1.89
N ILE A 3 -13.09 -8.01 2.03
CA ILE A 3 -11.88 -8.34 1.28
C ILE A 3 -11.16 -9.45 2.03
N GLY A 4 -10.95 -10.57 1.35
CA GLY A 4 -10.24 -11.72 1.90
C GLY A 4 -8.73 -11.50 1.94
N LYS A 5 -8.03 -12.40 2.63
CA LYS A 5 -6.57 -12.46 2.59
C LYS A 5 -6.11 -12.92 1.20
N ILE A 6 -5.11 -12.24 0.63
CA ILE A 6 -4.49 -12.65 -0.64
C ILE A 6 -3.65 -13.91 -0.43
N ASP A 7 -3.66 -14.79 -1.43
CA ASP A 7 -2.77 -15.94 -1.47
C ASP A 7 -1.49 -15.58 -2.23
N LEU A 8 -0.38 -15.50 -1.50
CA LEU A 8 0.94 -15.16 -2.06
C LEU A 8 1.59 -16.34 -2.80
N THR A 9 0.97 -17.52 -2.76
CA THR A 9 1.54 -18.78 -3.28
C THR A 9 0.90 -19.24 -4.59
N CYS A 10 -0.03 -18.46 -5.16
CA CYS A 10 -0.64 -18.77 -6.44
C CYS A 10 -0.84 -17.53 -7.33
N GLY A 11 -1.20 -17.79 -8.59
CA GLY A 11 -1.50 -16.76 -9.57
C GLY A 11 -0.34 -15.80 -9.87
N ARG A 12 -0.66 -14.61 -10.37
CA ARG A 12 0.33 -13.61 -10.78
C ARG A 12 1.15 -13.05 -9.61
N ILE A 13 0.58 -13.02 -8.41
CA ILE A 13 1.31 -12.55 -7.21
C ILE A 13 2.51 -13.45 -6.95
N LYS A 14 2.34 -14.78 -6.99
CA LYS A 14 3.45 -15.72 -6.89
C LYS A 14 4.49 -15.49 -7.98
N GLU A 15 4.09 -15.28 -9.22
CA GLU A 15 5.04 -15.08 -10.32
C GLU A 15 5.87 -13.80 -10.17
N VAL A 16 5.26 -12.71 -9.69
CA VAL A 16 5.98 -11.46 -9.36
C VAL A 16 6.99 -11.71 -8.23
N LEU A 17 6.57 -12.38 -7.17
CA LEU A 17 7.43 -12.71 -6.03
C LEU A 17 8.57 -13.66 -6.40
N ASN A 18 8.31 -14.65 -7.26
CA ASN A 18 9.35 -15.54 -7.79
C ASN A 18 10.35 -14.73 -8.65
N SER A 19 9.87 -13.78 -9.44
CA SER A 19 10.72 -12.93 -10.28
C SER A 19 11.69 -12.09 -9.43
N VAL A 20 11.24 -11.57 -8.28
CA VAL A 20 12.10 -10.88 -7.31
C VAL A 20 13.24 -11.79 -6.84
N GLU A 21 12.92 -13.03 -6.46
CA GLU A 21 13.90 -14.00 -6.00
C GLU A 21 14.89 -14.40 -7.11
N MET A 22 14.40 -14.59 -8.33
CA MET A 22 15.24 -14.88 -9.50
C MET A 22 16.23 -13.76 -9.80
N LEU A 23 15.77 -12.50 -9.81
CA LEU A 23 16.63 -11.34 -10.02
C LEU A 23 17.71 -11.24 -8.94
N LYS A 24 17.33 -11.41 -7.66
CA LYS A 24 18.29 -11.45 -6.54
C LYS A 24 19.36 -12.54 -6.75
N ASN A 25 18.96 -13.75 -7.16
CA ASN A 25 19.88 -14.86 -7.39
C ASN A 25 20.81 -14.64 -8.60
N GLN A 26 20.43 -13.76 -9.53
CA GLN A 26 21.29 -13.31 -10.64
C GLN A 26 22.23 -12.17 -10.24
N GLY A 27 22.15 -11.68 -8.99
CA GLY A 27 22.95 -10.54 -8.51
C GLY A 27 22.34 -9.18 -8.85
N GLU A 28 21.12 -9.13 -9.37
CA GLU A 28 20.42 -7.90 -9.74
C GLU A 28 19.69 -7.26 -8.55
N THR A 29 19.51 -5.94 -8.61
CA THR A 29 18.74 -5.20 -7.60
C THR A 29 17.26 -5.17 -7.95
N ALA A 30 16.46 -6.00 -7.27
CA ALA A 30 15.02 -6.05 -7.50
C ALA A 30 14.28 -4.89 -6.83
N VAL A 31 13.43 -4.21 -7.61
CA VAL A 31 12.47 -3.19 -7.15
C VAL A 31 11.07 -3.80 -7.17
N LEU A 32 10.43 -3.90 -6.01
CA LEU A 32 9.05 -4.35 -5.90
C LEU A 32 8.10 -3.14 -5.94
N SER A 33 7.25 -3.09 -6.96
CA SER A 33 6.19 -2.07 -7.06
C SER A 33 5.00 -2.45 -6.20
N VAL A 34 4.49 -1.49 -5.42
CA VAL A 34 3.38 -1.68 -4.48
C VAL A 34 2.41 -0.52 -4.59
N GLU A 35 1.15 -0.84 -4.86
CA GLU A 35 0.07 0.15 -4.87
C GLU A 35 -0.51 0.35 -3.46
N GLY A 36 -0.88 1.59 -3.16
CA GLY A 36 -1.51 1.94 -1.91
C GLY A 36 -3.03 1.73 -1.88
N PRO A 37 -3.65 1.88 -0.70
CA PRO A 37 -5.02 1.46 -0.46
C PRO A 37 -6.07 2.11 -1.37
N PHE A 38 -5.97 3.40 -1.65
CA PHE A 38 -7.01 4.11 -2.44
C PHE A 38 -6.95 3.73 -3.91
N THR A 39 -5.75 3.56 -4.45
CA THR A 39 -5.52 3.07 -5.81
C THR A 39 -6.09 1.67 -5.99
N ILE A 40 -5.83 0.76 -5.05
CA ILE A 40 -6.43 -0.58 -5.05
C ILE A 40 -7.95 -0.51 -4.95
N ILE A 41 -8.51 0.27 -4.02
CA ILE A 41 -9.96 0.41 -3.85
C ILE A 41 -10.64 0.92 -5.12
N SER A 42 -10.02 1.86 -5.82
CA SER A 42 -10.58 2.43 -7.06
C SER A 42 -10.80 1.39 -8.16
N SER A 43 -10.07 0.28 -8.10
CA SER A 43 -10.24 -0.86 -9.02
C SER A 43 -11.27 -1.89 -8.55
N LEU A 44 -11.69 -1.82 -7.28
CA LEU A 44 -12.62 -2.77 -6.65
C LEU A 44 -14.03 -2.19 -6.43
N ILE A 45 -14.12 -0.87 -6.24
CA ILE A 45 -15.36 -0.19 -5.87
C ILE A 45 -15.48 1.08 -6.70
N ASP A 46 -16.69 1.34 -7.20
CA ASP A 46 -17.01 2.62 -7.81
C ASP A 46 -16.65 3.80 -6.87
N PRO A 47 -15.89 4.81 -7.34
CA PRO A 47 -15.47 5.91 -6.49
C PRO A 47 -16.61 6.64 -5.79
N MET A 48 -17.75 6.87 -6.45
CA MET A 48 -18.89 7.56 -5.83
C MET A 48 -19.49 6.73 -4.70
N VAL A 49 -19.56 5.41 -4.88
CA VAL A 49 -20.00 4.49 -3.82
C VAL A 49 -19.04 4.52 -2.63
N PHE A 50 -17.73 4.53 -2.89
CA PHE A 50 -16.71 4.62 -1.85
C PHE A 50 -16.82 5.93 -1.04
N TYR A 51 -16.91 7.07 -1.70
CA TYR A 51 -17.06 8.37 -1.03
C TYR A 51 -18.38 8.50 -0.27
N LYS A 52 -19.48 7.96 -0.80
CA LYS A 52 -20.76 7.89 -0.08
C LYS A 52 -20.63 6.99 1.16
N GLY A 53 -19.87 5.91 1.06
CA GLY A 53 -19.53 5.02 2.16
C GLY A 53 -18.74 5.71 3.27
N ILE A 54 -17.74 6.54 2.93
CA ILE A 54 -16.98 7.33 3.93
C ILE A 54 -17.92 8.20 4.78
N ARG A 55 -18.97 8.76 4.18
CA ARG A 55 -19.93 9.60 4.91
C ARG A 55 -20.93 8.80 5.75
N ASN A 56 -21.48 7.73 5.18
CA ASN A 56 -22.69 7.09 5.70
C ASN A 56 -22.45 5.69 6.29
N ASN A 57 -21.30 5.07 6.05
CA ASN A 57 -20.99 3.70 6.48
C ASN A 57 -19.49 3.53 6.80
N LYS A 58 -19.01 4.34 7.76
CA LYS A 58 -17.58 4.44 8.13
C LYS A 58 -16.97 3.10 8.54
N GLU A 59 -17.68 2.34 9.37
CA GLU A 59 -17.19 1.06 9.89
C GLU A 59 -16.93 0.04 8.76
N ALA A 60 -17.79 0.02 7.72
CA ALA A 60 -17.55 -0.83 6.56
C ALA A 60 -16.31 -0.40 5.76
N ILE A 61 -16.12 0.91 5.58
CA ILE A 61 -14.93 1.45 4.90
C ILE A 61 -13.65 1.15 5.68
N GLU A 62 -13.66 1.33 7.00
CA GLU A 62 -12.52 1.03 7.86
C GLU A 62 -12.16 -0.46 7.82
N ARG A 63 -13.14 -1.37 7.82
CA ARG A 63 -12.90 -2.81 7.65
C ARG A 63 -12.26 -3.14 6.30
N ILE A 64 -12.73 -2.52 5.23
CA ILE A 64 -12.19 -2.71 3.88
C ILE A 64 -10.74 -2.21 3.81
N LEU A 65 -10.49 -0.98 4.29
CA LEU A 65 -9.16 -0.40 4.32
C LEU A 65 -8.21 -1.24 5.17
N LYS A 66 -8.65 -1.73 6.32
CA LYS A 66 -7.85 -2.59 7.19
C LYS A 66 -7.44 -3.89 6.51
N ALA A 67 -8.38 -4.55 5.81
CA ALA A 67 -8.06 -5.76 5.04
C ALA A 67 -7.04 -5.49 3.92
N ILE A 68 -7.13 -4.33 3.26
CA ILE A 68 -6.17 -3.93 2.23
C ILE A 68 -4.80 -3.62 2.85
N GLU A 69 -4.75 -2.87 3.96
CA GLU A 69 -3.51 -2.64 4.70
C GLU A 69 -2.82 -3.95 5.07
N ASP A 70 -3.57 -4.93 5.60
CA ASP A 70 -3.03 -6.24 5.98
C ASP A 70 -2.44 -6.99 4.79
N ASN A 71 -3.14 -7.00 3.66
CA ASN A 71 -2.66 -7.64 2.43
C ASN A 71 -1.43 -6.93 1.84
N ILE A 72 -1.39 -5.59 1.85
CA ILE A 72 -0.22 -4.83 1.38
C ILE A 72 1.00 -5.13 2.26
N VAL A 73 0.82 -5.15 3.59
CA VAL A 73 1.91 -5.48 4.51
C VAL A 73 2.42 -6.89 4.27
N ASP A 74 1.53 -7.89 4.18
CA ASP A 74 1.93 -9.27 3.90
C ASP A 74 2.70 -9.39 2.57
N TYR A 75 2.25 -8.68 1.52
CA TYR A 75 2.93 -8.67 0.22
C TYR A 75 4.33 -8.02 0.28
N ILE A 76 4.47 -6.86 0.96
CA ILE A 76 5.76 -6.19 1.13
C ILE A 76 6.73 -7.10 1.89
N LEU A 77 6.30 -7.69 3.00
CA LEU A 77 7.17 -8.52 3.84
C LEU A 77 7.64 -9.77 3.11
N GLU A 78 6.76 -10.41 2.33
CA GLU A 78 7.16 -11.56 1.50
C GLU A 78 8.11 -11.14 0.38
N GLY A 79 7.91 -9.95 -0.22
CA GLY A 79 8.83 -9.35 -1.17
C GLY A 79 10.24 -9.13 -0.60
N ILE A 80 10.31 -8.53 0.60
CA ILE A 80 11.57 -8.31 1.34
C ILE A 80 12.27 -9.65 1.60
N LYS A 81 11.52 -10.64 2.12
CA LYS A 81 12.04 -12.00 2.39
C LYS A 81 12.63 -12.65 1.13
N ARG A 82 12.02 -12.43 -0.02
CA ARG A 82 12.49 -12.94 -1.33
C ARG A 82 13.62 -12.12 -1.94
N GLY A 83 14.01 -11.02 -1.32
CA GLY A 83 15.20 -10.25 -1.67
C GLY A 83 14.95 -8.95 -2.42
N ALA A 84 13.72 -8.41 -2.40
CA ALA A 84 13.50 -7.04 -2.85
C ALA A 84 14.35 -6.07 -2.03
N LYS A 85 15.11 -5.21 -2.71
CA LYS A 85 15.97 -4.18 -2.08
C LYS A 85 15.35 -2.80 -2.09
N ILE A 86 14.37 -2.58 -2.96
CA ILE A 86 13.60 -1.34 -3.02
C ILE A 86 12.12 -1.69 -3.07
N ILE A 87 11.32 -1.08 -2.19
CA ILE A 87 9.86 -1.08 -2.25
C ILE A 87 9.42 0.25 -2.83
N SER A 88 8.94 0.23 -4.08
CA SER A 88 8.39 1.42 -4.73
C SER A 88 6.90 1.52 -4.41
N TYR A 89 6.57 2.27 -3.37
CA TYR A 89 5.20 2.43 -2.88
C TYR A 89 4.55 3.69 -3.43
N GLY A 90 3.33 3.57 -3.96
CA GLY A 90 2.57 4.72 -4.45
C GLY A 90 1.06 4.57 -4.29
N ASP A 91 0.40 5.64 -3.86
CA ASP A 91 -1.07 5.73 -3.81
C ASP A 91 -1.57 6.98 -4.56
N PRO A 92 -1.41 7.06 -5.89
CA PRO A 92 -1.77 8.25 -6.65
C PRO A 92 -3.23 8.67 -6.46
N VAL A 93 -4.17 7.73 -6.41
CA VAL A 93 -5.60 8.04 -6.20
C VAL A 93 -5.88 8.58 -4.80
N GLY A 94 -5.09 8.18 -3.82
CA GLY A 94 -5.15 8.65 -2.44
C GLY A 94 -4.48 10.01 -2.20
N ALA A 95 -3.89 10.63 -3.22
CA ALA A 95 -3.12 11.86 -3.03
C ALA A 95 -3.96 13.00 -2.45
N LEU A 96 -3.32 13.86 -1.65
CA LEU A 96 -3.95 14.96 -0.91
C LEU A 96 -4.75 15.92 -1.81
N ASP A 97 -4.22 16.21 -3.00
CA ASP A 97 -4.85 17.05 -4.03
C ASP A 97 -6.07 16.40 -4.69
N ILE A 98 -6.18 15.06 -4.64
CA ILE A 98 -7.29 14.30 -5.19
C ILE A 98 -8.41 14.10 -4.18
N VAL A 99 -8.07 13.63 -2.97
CA VAL A 99 -9.08 13.24 -1.96
C VAL A 99 -9.44 14.38 -1.02
N GLY A 100 -8.64 15.45 -0.98
CA GLY A 100 -8.78 16.57 -0.08
C GLY A 100 -8.28 16.29 1.35
N PRO A 101 -8.02 17.35 2.15
CA PRO A 101 -7.27 17.25 3.40
C PRO A 101 -7.92 16.39 4.47
N LYS A 102 -9.26 16.42 4.57
CA LYS A 102 -9.98 15.63 5.56
C LYS A 102 -9.92 14.14 5.27
N VAL A 103 -10.23 13.73 4.05
CA VAL A 103 -10.19 12.31 3.65
C VAL A 103 -8.76 11.79 3.69
N TYR A 104 -7.79 12.62 3.29
CA TYR A 104 -6.39 12.25 3.38
C TYR A 104 -5.99 11.96 4.83
N LYS A 105 -6.23 12.91 5.74
CA LYS A 105 -5.84 12.77 7.15
C LYS A 105 -6.53 11.59 7.83
N ASP A 106 -7.83 11.43 7.61
CA ASP A 106 -8.64 10.44 8.32
C ASP A 106 -8.50 9.03 7.74
N TYR A 107 -8.18 8.92 6.44
CA TYR A 107 -8.17 7.65 5.70
C TYR A 107 -6.87 7.42 4.92
N SER A 108 -6.62 8.11 3.80
CA SER A 108 -5.53 7.74 2.87
C SER A 108 -4.12 7.87 3.46
N GLY A 109 -3.79 9.02 4.04
CA GLY A 109 -2.53 9.26 4.73
C GLY A 109 -2.38 8.37 5.96
N LYS A 110 -3.46 8.20 6.72
CA LYS A 110 -3.48 7.32 7.91
C LYS A 110 -3.19 5.86 7.56
N THR A 111 -3.82 5.32 6.52
CA THR A 111 -3.61 3.93 6.11
C THR A 111 -2.21 3.71 5.56
N THR A 112 -1.71 4.67 4.77
CA THR A 112 -0.32 4.68 4.31
C THR A 112 0.65 4.69 5.50
N TYR A 113 0.43 5.57 6.48
CA TYR A 113 1.25 5.65 7.69
C TYR A 113 1.24 4.33 8.48
N ASN A 114 0.07 3.70 8.65
CA ASN A 114 -0.04 2.41 9.32
C ASN A 114 0.78 1.32 8.62
N ILE A 115 0.72 1.25 7.28
CA ILE A 115 1.51 0.31 6.48
C ILE A 115 3.00 0.54 6.71
N LEU A 116 3.46 1.79 6.57
CA LEU A 116 4.87 2.15 6.75
C LEU A 116 5.37 1.84 8.15
N LYS A 117 4.58 2.11 9.20
CA LYS A 117 4.92 1.75 10.59
C LYS A 117 5.07 0.24 10.79
N ARG A 118 4.23 -0.56 10.15
CA ARG A 118 4.27 -2.03 10.26
C ARG A 118 5.43 -2.65 9.48
N VAL A 119 5.81 -2.05 8.35
CA VAL A 119 6.92 -2.52 7.52
C VAL A 119 8.27 -2.01 8.05
N GLY A 120 8.32 -0.83 8.67
CA GLY A 120 9.54 -0.16 9.14
C GLY A 120 10.56 -1.06 9.88
N PRO A 121 10.15 -1.90 10.85
CA PRO A 121 11.06 -2.81 11.55
C PRO A 121 11.80 -3.83 10.66
N TYR A 122 11.34 -4.03 9.42
CA TYR A 122 11.87 -5.01 8.46
C TYR A 122 12.70 -4.37 7.34
N LEU A 123 12.95 -3.05 7.39
CA LEU A 123 13.61 -2.28 6.32
C LEU A 123 15.14 -2.14 6.46
N GLN A 124 15.82 -2.98 7.25
CA GLN A 124 17.24 -2.80 7.59
C GLN A 124 18.14 -2.52 6.38
N ASP A 125 18.09 -3.38 5.35
CA ASP A 125 18.84 -3.22 4.10
C ASP A 125 17.92 -2.98 2.90
N VAL A 126 16.74 -2.40 3.13
CA VAL A 126 15.70 -2.20 2.11
C VAL A 126 15.25 -0.74 2.12
N ILE A 127 15.24 -0.12 0.94
CA ILE A 127 14.76 1.25 0.76
C ILE A 127 13.27 1.21 0.46
N ILE A 128 12.49 2.04 1.14
CA ILE A 128 11.13 2.36 0.68
C ILE A 128 11.15 3.69 -0.07
N HIS A 129 10.82 3.63 -1.36
CA HIS A 129 10.66 4.82 -2.18
C HIS A 129 9.20 5.28 -2.12
N LEU A 130 9.00 6.49 -1.62
CA LEU A 130 7.74 7.22 -1.68
C LEU A 130 7.88 8.35 -2.69
N CYS A 131 6.90 8.54 -3.56
CA CYS A 131 6.93 9.65 -4.49
C CYS A 131 6.91 11.01 -3.75
N GLY A 132 7.47 12.05 -4.36
CA GLY A 132 7.55 13.40 -3.76
C GLY A 132 6.20 13.93 -3.30
N LYS A 133 5.14 13.67 -4.07
CA LYS A 133 3.77 14.07 -3.72
C LYS A 133 3.31 13.45 -2.40
N THR A 134 3.58 12.17 -2.18
CA THR A 134 3.22 11.48 -0.94
C THR A 134 4.06 11.97 0.23
N SER A 135 5.38 12.08 0.08
CA SER A 135 6.27 12.53 1.16
C SER A 135 5.99 13.97 1.61
N THR A 136 5.78 14.91 0.68
CA THR A 136 5.40 16.29 1.03
C THR A 136 4.03 16.36 1.70
N ALA A 137 3.04 15.56 1.24
CA ALA A 137 1.73 15.51 1.88
C ALA A 137 1.82 14.97 3.33
N PHE A 138 2.65 13.96 3.57
CA PHE A 138 2.93 13.41 4.89
C PHE A 138 3.45 14.46 5.87
N GLU A 139 4.49 15.19 5.45
CA GLU A 139 5.09 16.27 6.23
C GLU A 139 4.05 17.37 6.53
N SER A 140 3.29 17.80 5.52
CA SER A 140 2.31 18.88 5.66
C SER A 140 1.17 18.61 6.65
N ILE A 141 0.90 17.33 6.95
CA ILE A 141 -0.22 16.89 7.81
C ILE A 141 0.27 16.29 9.14
N GLY A 142 1.60 16.22 9.34
CA GLY A 142 2.22 15.78 10.60
C GLY A 142 2.33 14.26 10.76
N PHE A 143 2.49 13.53 9.65
CA PHE A 143 2.76 12.08 9.65
C PHE A 143 4.25 11.72 9.61
N SER A 144 5.14 12.73 9.52
CA SER A 144 6.60 12.59 9.54
C SER A 144 7.15 12.33 10.94
#